data_AF-A0A9P5QCL9-F1
#
_entry.id   AF-A0A9P5QCL9-F1
#
_cell.length_a   1.000
_cell.length_b   1.000
_cell.length_c   1.000
_cell.angle_alpha   90.00
_cell.angle_beta   90.00
_cell.angle_gamma   90.00
#
_symmetry.space_group_name_H-M   'P 1'
#
loop_
_entity.id
_entity.type
_entity.pdbx_description
1 polymer ?
#
loop_
_entity_poly.entity_id
_entity_poly.type
_entity_poly.pdbx_seq_one_letter_code
_entity_poly.pdbx_strand_id
1 'polypeptide(L)'
;MVVRHRGVREVSVEYYSIDAETMFSTSPLTLSEQSEDGSSSTESFSSSSGEATPFGFSSSSGASSSATNSNGGSSNSYRLVKPNGVDSHSVKRAVANDGILMIPILSQFQNTNVIISVSTTPPAATRNWKAYYSQTILVQCMERTGTLKVISKSDGKPIRGGYVKVYAEMKDNSSAVFWKDGYTDLVGRFAYALVSTGAASESESDGGGLGGVKRFAVFVDGGREGCVVKTLPVPPV
;
A
#
# COMPACT_ATOMS: atom_id res chain seq x y z
N MET A 1 8.13 -14.36 3.72
CA MET A 1 6.89 -14.27 4.53
C MET A 1 6.89 -15.38 5.59
N VAL A 2 6.32 -15.10 6.76
CA VAL A 2 6.11 -16.07 7.84
C VAL A 2 4.65 -16.50 7.85
N VAL A 3 4.36 -17.80 7.70
CA VAL A 3 2.99 -18.34 7.83
C VAL A 3 2.94 -19.23 9.06
N ARG A 4 2.10 -18.88 10.03
CA ARG A 4 1.79 -19.77 11.15
C ARG A 4 0.67 -20.72 10.72
N HIS A 5 0.83 -22.00 10.98
CA HIS A 5 -0.15 -23.00 10.57
C HIS A 5 -0.38 -24.05 11.65
N ARG A 6 -1.60 -24.59 11.69
CA ARG A 6 -1.97 -25.72 12.55
C ARG A 6 -2.71 -26.77 11.72
N GLY A 7 -2.13 -27.96 11.60
CA GLY A 7 -2.78 -29.10 10.92
C GLY A 7 -2.91 -29.02 9.40
N VAL A 8 -2.35 -28.00 8.74
CA VAL A 8 -2.41 -27.78 7.28
C VAL A 8 -1.44 -28.72 6.53
N ARG A 9 -1.86 -29.22 5.36
CA ARG A 9 -1.04 -30.10 4.50
C ARG A 9 -0.26 -29.35 3.43
N GLU A 10 -0.86 -28.29 2.90
CA GLU A 10 -0.33 -27.52 1.78
C GLU A 10 -0.74 -26.06 1.96
N VAL A 11 0.20 -25.18 1.62
CA VAL A 11 0.03 -23.74 1.55
C VAL A 11 0.29 -23.33 0.11
N SER A 12 -0.70 -22.72 -0.53
CA SER A 12 -0.54 -22.13 -1.86
C SER A 12 -0.59 -20.61 -1.76
N VAL A 13 0.40 -19.95 -2.35
CA VAL A 13 0.57 -18.51 -2.37
C VAL A 13 0.35 -18.02 -3.79
N GLU A 14 -0.63 -17.15 -3.97
CA GLU A 14 -0.90 -16.48 -5.24
C GLU A 14 -0.47 -15.02 -5.13
N TYR A 15 0.18 -14.52 -6.17
CA TYR A 15 0.73 -13.18 -6.25
C TYR A 15 -0.05 -12.36 -7.27
N TYR A 16 -0.45 -11.16 -6.88
CA TYR A 16 -1.20 -10.21 -7.69
C TYR A 16 -0.44 -8.90 -7.75
N SER A 17 -0.06 -8.46 -8.95
CA SER A 17 0.63 -7.19 -9.14
C SER A 17 -0.27 -6.02 -8.75
N ILE A 18 0.27 -5.07 -7.99
CA ILE A 18 -0.40 -3.82 -7.67
C ILE A 18 0.14 -2.73 -8.59
N ASP A 19 -0.75 -2.03 -9.28
CA ASP A 19 -0.41 -0.72 -9.84
C ASP A 19 -0.53 0.33 -8.72
N ALA A 20 0.59 0.57 -8.05
CA ALA A 20 0.64 1.45 -6.89
C ALA A 20 0.36 2.91 -7.25
N GLU A 21 0.70 3.35 -8.46
CA GLU A 21 0.46 4.73 -8.90
C GLU A 21 -1.04 4.95 -9.16
N THR A 22 -1.70 4.00 -9.82
CA THR A 22 -3.14 4.06 -10.07
C THR A 22 -3.92 4.00 -8.75
N MET A 23 -3.56 3.10 -7.83
CA MET A 23 -4.18 3.04 -6.50
C MET A 23 -3.93 4.32 -5.69
N PHE A 24 -2.73 4.90 -5.77
CA PHE A 24 -2.42 6.16 -5.11
C PHE A 24 -3.20 7.33 -5.71
N SER A 25 -3.37 7.40 -7.02
CA SER A 25 -4.10 8.49 -7.68
C SER A 25 -5.61 8.42 -7.41
N THR A 26 -6.15 7.22 -7.16
CA THR A 26 -7.57 7.00 -6.84
C THR A 26 -7.89 7.15 -5.35
N SER A 27 -6.95 6.86 -4.46
CA SER A 27 -7.17 6.91 -3.00
C SER A 27 -5.86 7.21 -2.23
N PRO A 28 -5.29 8.42 -2.38
CA PRO A 28 -3.94 8.76 -1.91
C PRO A 28 -3.75 8.68 -0.39
N LEU A 29 -4.83 8.81 0.39
CA LEU A 29 -4.77 8.77 1.86
C LEU A 29 -4.84 7.34 2.44
N THR A 30 -5.27 6.36 1.64
CA THR A 30 -5.51 4.97 2.11
C THR A 30 -4.24 4.13 2.18
N LEU A 31 -3.25 4.42 1.33
CA LEU A 31 -1.97 3.69 1.24
C LEU A 31 -0.90 4.24 2.20
N SER A 32 -1.27 5.20 3.03
CA SER A 32 -0.34 6.11 3.68
C SER A 32 0.42 5.51 4.89
N GLU A 33 0.20 4.22 5.18
CA GLU A 33 0.89 3.40 6.18
C GLU A 33 1.64 2.21 5.55
N GLN A 34 2.55 2.48 4.62
CA GLN A 34 3.61 1.51 4.29
C GLN A 34 4.68 1.60 5.40
N SER A 35 4.60 0.71 6.39
CA SER A 35 5.60 0.62 7.46
C SER A 35 6.98 0.31 6.88
N GLU A 36 7.99 1.07 7.31
CA GLU A 36 9.39 0.92 6.87
C GLU A 36 10.08 -0.32 7.43
N ASP A 37 9.39 -1.05 8.29
CA ASP A 37 9.87 -2.29 8.84
C ASP A 37 9.56 -3.44 7.90
N GLY A 38 10.60 -3.97 7.28
CA GLY A 38 10.65 -5.37 6.84
C GLY A 38 10.53 -6.37 8.01
N SER A 39 10.05 -5.94 9.18
CA SER A 39 9.64 -6.82 10.25
C SER A 39 8.29 -7.41 9.86
N SER A 40 8.22 -8.73 9.89
CA SER A 40 6.95 -9.42 9.90
C SER A 40 6.12 -8.82 11.03
N SER A 41 5.11 -8.01 10.68
CA SER A 41 4.04 -7.70 11.60
C SER A 41 3.47 -9.04 12.07
N THR A 42 3.82 -9.40 13.30
CA THR A 42 3.29 -10.53 14.07
C THR A 42 1.84 -10.22 14.40
N GLU A 43 1.00 -10.15 13.37
CA GLU A 43 -0.44 -10.12 13.50
C GLU A 43 -0.88 -11.57 13.69
N SER A 44 -1.31 -11.87 14.90
CA SER A 44 -1.77 -13.18 15.33
C SER A 44 -2.99 -13.58 14.50
N PHE A 45 -2.91 -14.74 13.85
CA PHE A 45 -4.01 -15.34 13.12
C PHE A 45 -5.08 -15.84 14.11
N SER A 46 -6.17 -15.09 14.31
CA SER A 46 -7.36 -15.57 15.00
C SER A 46 -8.50 -15.79 14.01
N SER A 47 -8.97 -17.03 13.95
CA SER A 47 -10.09 -17.50 13.13
C SER A 47 -11.43 -17.03 13.71
N SER A 48 -12.23 -16.29 12.94
CA SER A 48 -13.67 -16.21 13.14
C SER A 48 -14.38 -16.94 12.01
N SER A 49 -15.02 -18.06 12.34
CA SER A 49 -15.87 -18.87 11.47
C SER A 49 -17.13 -18.09 11.09
N GLY A 50 -17.30 -17.77 9.81
CA GLY A 50 -18.58 -17.35 9.23
C GLY A 50 -19.07 -18.42 8.26
N GLU A 51 -20.18 -19.07 8.62
CA GLU A 51 -20.90 -20.03 7.79
C GLU A 51 -21.32 -19.42 6.45
N ALA A 52 -21.08 -20.18 5.37
CA ALA A 52 -21.58 -19.88 4.04
C ALA A 52 -22.97 -20.48 3.86
N THR A 53 -23.94 -19.70 3.37
CA THR A 53 -25.17 -20.24 2.75
C THR A 53 -25.22 -19.86 1.27
N PRO A 54 -25.77 -20.73 0.39
CA PRO A 54 -25.62 -20.59 -1.06
C PRO A 54 -26.92 -20.09 -1.75
N PHE A 55 -26.73 -19.32 -2.82
CA PHE A 55 -27.66 -18.98 -3.93
C PHE A 55 -29.11 -18.54 -3.60
N GLY A 56 -29.39 -17.26 -3.88
CA GLY A 56 -30.75 -16.73 -4.05
C GLY A 56 -30.75 -15.60 -5.09
N PHE A 57 -31.31 -15.88 -6.27
CA PHE A 57 -31.66 -14.88 -7.28
C PHE A 57 -33.01 -14.27 -6.91
N SER A 58 -33.06 -12.95 -6.71
CA SER A 58 -34.31 -12.19 -6.70
C SER A 58 -34.08 -10.78 -7.24
N SER A 59 -34.66 -10.56 -8.41
CA SER A 59 -34.91 -9.29 -9.07
C SER A 59 -35.95 -8.46 -8.31
N SER A 60 -35.66 -7.18 -8.03
CA SER A 60 -36.64 -6.08 -8.09
C SER A 60 -36.02 -4.69 -7.85
N SER A 61 -36.38 -3.78 -8.76
CA SER A 61 -36.67 -2.33 -8.59
C SER A 61 -35.96 -1.50 -7.53
N GLY A 62 -35.41 -0.36 -7.99
CA GLY A 62 -34.71 0.62 -7.18
C GLY A 62 -35.53 1.28 -6.06
N ALA A 63 -34.80 1.58 -4.99
CA ALA A 63 -35.01 2.69 -4.08
C ALA A 63 -33.69 2.96 -3.36
N SER A 64 -33.06 4.09 -3.70
CA SER A 64 -31.88 4.61 -3.01
C SER A 64 -32.27 5.02 -1.59
N SER A 65 -31.75 4.32 -0.58
CA SER A 65 -31.75 4.82 0.79
C SER A 65 -30.40 4.54 1.44
N SER A 66 -29.85 5.63 1.97
CA SER A 66 -28.62 5.76 2.72
C SER A 66 -28.67 4.94 4.00
N ALA A 67 -27.81 3.92 4.09
CA ALA A 67 -27.37 3.35 5.36
C ALA A 67 -25.85 3.30 5.35
N THR A 68 -25.27 4.31 6.00
CA THR A 68 -23.86 4.48 6.30
C THR A 68 -23.38 3.31 7.16
N ASN A 69 -22.60 2.42 6.57
CA ASN A 69 -21.68 1.56 7.29
C ASN A 69 -20.31 1.69 6.63
N SER A 70 -19.57 2.73 7.01
CA SER A 70 -18.24 3.04 6.50
C SER A 70 -17.20 2.12 7.16
N ASN A 71 -17.26 0.84 6.84
CA ASN A 71 -16.11 -0.04 6.98
C ASN A 71 -15.31 0.11 5.67
N GLY A 72 -14.19 0.83 5.74
CA GLY A 72 -13.36 1.24 4.60
C GLY A 72 -12.76 0.05 3.86
N GLY A 73 -13.56 -0.59 3.00
CA GLY A 73 -13.09 -1.55 2.02
C GLY A 73 -12.57 -0.79 0.80
N SER A 74 -11.26 -0.55 0.75
CA SER A 74 -10.57 -0.32 -0.52
C SER A 74 -11.08 -1.34 -1.52
N SER A 75 -11.57 -0.91 -2.69
CA SER A 75 -12.21 -1.77 -3.68
C SER A 75 -11.36 -3.02 -3.91
N ASN A 76 -11.88 -4.18 -3.51
CA ASN A 76 -11.19 -5.47 -3.61
C ASN A 76 -11.12 -5.99 -5.07
N SER A 77 -10.85 -5.09 -6.03
CA SER A 77 -10.86 -5.36 -7.47
C SER A 77 -9.84 -6.44 -7.86
N TYR A 78 -8.74 -6.55 -7.12
CA TYR A 78 -7.72 -7.60 -7.30
C TYR A 78 -8.27 -9.03 -7.09
N ARG A 79 -9.39 -9.21 -6.37
CA ARG A 79 -10.01 -10.55 -6.20
C ARG A 79 -10.63 -11.09 -7.50
N LEU A 80 -10.89 -10.23 -8.48
CA LEU A 80 -11.50 -10.57 -9.77
C LEU A 80 -10.46 -10.77 -10.88
N VAL A 81 -9.18 -10.51 -10.58
CA VAL A 81 -8.07 -10.59 -11.55
C VAL A 81 -7.38 -11.95 -11.42
N LYS A 82 -6.84 -12.47 -12.52
CA LYS A 82 -6.02 -13.68 -12.51
C LYS A 82 -4.68 -13.41 -11.78
N PRO A 83 -4.18 -14.32 -10.91
CA PRO A 83 -2.88 -14.13 -10.29
C PRO A 83 -1.76 -14.07 -11.34
N ASN A 84 -0.80 -13.17 -11.12
CA ASN A 84 0.39 -12.98 -11.94
C ASN A 84 1.46 -14.06 -11.67
N GLY A 85 1.38 -14.75 -10.53
CA GLY A 85 2.23 -15.88 -10.18
C GLY A 85 1.61 -16.73 -9.09
N VAL A 86 1.98 -18.01 -9.04
CA VAL A 86 1.51 -18.96 -8.02
C VAL A 86 2.71 -19.77 -7.55
N ASP A 87 2.82 -19.96 -6.24
CA ASP A 87 3.83 -20.79 -5.59
C ASP A 87 3.14 -21.75 -4.60
N SER A 88 3.58 -23.00 -4.56
CA SER A 88 2.97 -24.04 -3.73
C SER A 88 4.02 -24.67 -2.82
N HIS A 89 3.74 -24.66 -1.52
CA HIS A 89 4.61 -25.23 -0.51
C HIS A 89 3.91 -26.35 0.26
N SER A 90 4.51 -27.54 0.21
CA SER A 90 4.09 -28.66 1.04
C SER A 90 4.58 -28.47 2.48
N VAL A 91 3.68 -28.64 3.44
CA VAL A 91 3.99 -28.49 4.86
C VAL A 91 4.16 -29.88 5.46
N LYS A 92 5.38 -30.20 5.92
CA LYS A 92 5.62 -31.43 6.68
C LYS A 92 4.80 -31.36 7.98
N ARG A 93 3.77 -32.21 8.06
CA ARG A 93 2.78 -32.26 9.14
C ARG A 93 3.47 -32.45 10.51
N ALA A 94 3.57 -31.39 11.31
CA ALA A 94 3.76 -31.51 12.75
C ALA A 94 2.38 -31.77 13.37
N VAL A 95 2.05 -33.04 13.60
CA VAL A 95 0.82 -33.39 14.32
C VAL A 95 0.99 -32.89 15.76
N ALA A 96 0.12 -31.96 16.17
CA ALA A 96 -0.06 -31.40 17.52
C ALA A 96 0.55 -30.02 17.84
N ASN A 97 1.50 -29.47 17.07
CA ASN A 97 2.11 -28.15 17.39
C ASN A 97 1.86 -27.10 16.30
N ASP A 98 1.71 -25.85 16.73
CA ASP A 98 1.74 -24.68 15.84
C ASP A 98 3.11 -24.60 15.17
N GLY A 99 3.12 -24.61 13.84
CA GLY A 99 4.33 -24.56 13.03
C GLY A 99 4.53 -23.20 12.38
N ILE A 100 5.81 -22.86 12.12
CA ILE A 100 6.19 -21.68 11.36
C ILE A 100 6.77 -22.13 10.02
N LEU A 101 6.15 -21.70 8.92
CA LEU A 101 6.64 -21.90 7.57
C LEU A 101 7.23 -20.59 7.02
N MET A 102 8.50 -20.64 6.64
CA MET A 102 9.19 -19.54 5.96
C MET A 102 9.06 -19.73 4.46
N ILE A 103 8.32 -18.84 3.80
CA ILE A 103 8.14 -18.84 2.35
C ILE A 103 8.96 -17.68 1.76
N PRO A 104 10.00 -17.96 0.95
CA PRO A 104 10.69 -16.91 0.20
C PRO A 104 9.75 -16.34 -0.88
N ILE A 105 9.88 -15.04 -1.18
CA ILE A 105 9.14 -14.46 -2.31
C ILE A 105 9.80 -14.90 -3.62
N LEU A 106 8.99 -15.14 -4.65
CA LEU A 106 9.48 -15.42 -6.00
C LEU A 106 10.36 -14.27 -6.50
N SER A 107 11.47 -14.60 -7.15
CA SER A 107 12.47 -13.63 -7.63
C SER A 107 11.88 -12.56 -8.53
N GLN A 108 10.87 -12.91 -9.33
CA GLN A 108 10.18 -11.98 -10.24
C GLN A 108 9.36 -10.88 -9.54
N PHE A 109 9.06 -11.03 -8.24
CA PHE A 109 8.34 -10.03 -7.44
C PHE A 109 9.24 -9.30 -6.44
N GLN A 110 10.56 -9.45 -6.57
CA GLN A 110 11.51 -8.61 -5.83
C GLN A 110 11.38 -7.16 -6.31
N ASN A 111 11.48 -6.20 -5.37
CA ASN A 111 11.32 -4.76 -5.64
C ASN A 111 9.95 -4.36 -6.25
N THR A 112 8.93 -5.20 -6.10
CA THR A 112 7.58 -4.93 -6.59
C THR A 112 6.56 -5.01 -5.45
N ASN A 113 5.55 -4.16 -5.51
CA ASN A 113 4.42 -4.17 -4.59
C ASN A 113 3.37 -5.16 -5.12
N VAL A 114 3.03 -6.16 -4.31
CA VAL A 114 2.09 -7.22 -4.68
C VAL A 114 1.08 -7.48 -3.58
N ILE A 115 -0.15 -7.83 -3.92
CA ILE A 115 -1.05 -8.49 -2.98
C ILE A 115 -0.73 -9.97 -3.04
N ILE A 116 -0.55 -10.59 -1.89
CA ILE A 116 -0.43 -12.04 -1.76
C ILE A 116 -1.73 -12.61 -1.22
N SER A 117 -2.24 -13.65 -1.88
CA SER A 117 -3.28 -14.52 -1.33
C SER A 117 -2.62 -15.78 -0.81
N VAL A 118 -2.85 -16.10 0.46
CA VAL A 118 -2.36 -17.33 1.08
C VAL A 118 -3.56 -18.22 1.31
N SER A 119 -3.56 -19.38 0.68
CA SER A 119 -4.60 -20.40 0.82
C SER A 119 -4.03 -21.66 1.48
N THR A 120 -4.82 -22.27 2.35
CA THR A 120 -4.47 -23.51 3.06
C THR A 120 -5.42 -24.64 2.67
N THR A 121 -4.89 -25.85 2.57
CA THR A 121 -5.65 -27.07 2.27
C THR A 121 -6.00 -27.83 3.57
N PRO A 122 -7.13 -28.60 3.64
CA PRO A 122 -7.80 -29.06 4.88
C PRO A 122 -6.91 -29.70 5.98
N PRO A 123 -7.36 -29.66 7.26
CA PRO A 123 -8.77 -29.59 7.72
C PRO A 123 -9.37 -28.18 7.89
N ALA A 124 -8.57 -27.11 7.90
CA ALA A 124 -9.06 -25.74 7.93
C ALA A 124 -8.60 -25.01 6.66
N ALA A 125 -9.49 -24.96 5.66
CA ALA A 125 -9.24 -24.19 4.45
C ALA A 125 -9.47 -22.70 4.74
N THR A 126 -8.41 -21.91 4.70
CA THR A 126 -8.46 -20.47 4.90
C THR A 126 -7.84 -19.79 3.69
N ARG A 127 -8.37 -18.63 3.31
CA ARG A 127 -7.78 -17.78 2.28
C ARG A 127 -7.67 -16.36 2.81
N ASN A 128 -6.45 -15.89 2.98
CA ASN A 128 -6.16 -14.57 3.50
C ASN A 128 -5.44 -13.74 2.44
N TRP A 129 -5.68 -12.42 2.45
CA TRP A 129 -5.08 -11.49 1.50
C TRP A 129 -4.27 -10.46 2.28
N LYS A 130 -3.04 -10.20 1.87
CA LYS A 130 -2.16 -9.21 2.50
C LYS A 130 -1.36 -8.46 1.44
N ALA A 131 -1.12 -7.17 1.65
CA ALA A 131 -0.17 -6.43 0.84
C ALA A 131 1.27 -6.78 1.26
N TYR A 132 2.11 -7.07 0.28
CA TYR A 132 3.53 -7.32 0.45
C TYR A 132 4.31 -6.28 -0.37
N TYR A 133 5.09 -5.47 0.34
CA TYR A 133 5.90 -4.41 -0.24
C TYR A 133 7.37 -4.87 -0.24
N SER A 134 7.83 -5.36 -1.39
CA SER A 134 9.25 -5.61 -1.60
C SER A 134 9.82 -4.35 -2.23
N GLN A 135 10.65 -3.60 -1.50
CA GLN A 135 11.24 -2.38 -2.03
C GLN A 135 12.65 -2.16 -1.51
N THR A 136 13.55 -1.76 -2.40
CA THR A 136 14.89 -1.29 -2.06
C THR A 136 14.98 0.22 -2.11
N ILE A 137 13.87 0.93 -2.34
CA ILE A 137 13.79 2.39 -2.20
C ILE A 137 13.63 2.81 -0.73
N LEU A 138 14.35 3.86 -0.32
CA LEU A 138 14.20 4.57 0.94
C LEU A 138 13.95 6.05 0.67
N VAL A 139 12.91 6.60 1.30
CA VAL A 139 12.55 8.02 1.22
C VAL A 139 12.76 8.67 2.58
N GLN A 140 13.72 9.58 2.66
CA GLN A 140 14.03 10.36 3.86
C GLN A 140 13.38 11.72 3.76
N CYS A 141 12.57 12.10 4.75
CA CYS A 141 11.95 13.41 4.82
C CYS A 141 12.89 14.42 5.53
N MET A 142 13.04 15.60 4.95
CA MET A 142 13.66 16.76 5.57
C MET A 142 12.56 17.81 5.78
N GLU A 143 11.81 17.64 6.87
CA GLU A 143 10.59 18.41 7.18
C GLU A 143 10.84 19.92 7.17
N ARG A 144 11.91 20.39 7.82
CA ARG A 144 12.23 21.83 7.91
C ARG A 144 12.33 22.53 6.56
N THR A 145 12.80 21.83 5.54
CA THR A 145 12.98 22.40 4.20
C THR A 145 11.88 22.01 3.23
N GLY A 146 10.93 21.15 3.65
CA GLY A 146 9.88 20.64 2.76
C GLY A 146 10.42 19.83 1.59
N THR A 147 11.54 19.14 1.80
CA THR A 147 12.18 18.30 0.78
C THR A 147 12.25 16.85 1.23
N LEU A 148 12.21 15.93 0.28
CA LEU A 148 12.52 14.53 0.50
C LEU A 148 13.80 14.15 -0.26
N LYS A 149 14.49 13.12 0.23
CA LYS A 149 15.65 12.50 -0.43
C LYS A 149 15.36 11.02 -0.64
N VAL A 150 15.55 10.56 -1.86
CA VAL A 150 15.30 9.20 -2.31
C VAL A 150 16.65 8.52 -2.54
N ILE A 151 16.88 7.41 -1.84
CA ILE A 151 18.09 6.62 -1.95
C ILE A 151 17.75 5.13 -2.09
N SER A 152 18.65 4.40 -2.74
CA SER A 152 18.61 2.95 -2.76
C SER A 152 19.17 2.38 -1.45
N LYS A 153 18.44 1.46 -0.82
CA LYS A 153 18.86 0.69 0.36
C LYS A 153 19.97 -0.31 0.02
N SER A 154 20.08 -0.74 -1.23
CA SER A 154 21.04 -1.77 -1.63
C SER A 154 22.48 -1.25 -1.73
N ASP A 155 22.65 -0.04 -2.27
CA ASP A 155 23.97 0.56 -2.49
C ASP A 155 24.15 1.95 -1.87
N GLY A 156 23.11 2.48 -1.20
CA GLY A 156 23.12 3.79 -0.55
C GLY A 156 23.11 4.97 -1.53
N LYS A 157 23.02 4.73 -2.84
CA LYS A 157 23.14 5.79 -3.85
C LYS A 157 21.82 6.56 -4.00
N PRO A 158 21.89 7.86 -4.34
CA PRO A 158 20.70 8.63 -4.68
C PRO A 158 20.00 8.08 -5.94
N ILE A 159 18.68 7.96 -5.86
CA ILE A 159 17.82 7.61 -7.00
C ILE A 159 17.55 8.89 -7.78
N ARG A 160 18.14 9.01 -8.96
CA ARG A 160 18.01 10.17 -9.87
C ARG A 160 16.85 9.94 -10.83
N GLY A 161 16.07 10.98 -11.10
CA GLY A 161 14.95 10.88 -12.06
C GLY A 161 13.83 9.95 -11.60
N GLY A 162 13.74 9.64 -10.31
CA GLY A 162 12.61 8.89 -9.76
C GLY A 162 11.35 9.76 -9.81
N TYR A 163 10.24 9.20 -10.27
CA TYR A 163 8.98 9.93 -10.38
C TYR A 163 8.39 10.14 -8.98
N VAL A 164 7.87 11.34 -8.71
CA VAL A 164 7.25 11.72 -7.45
C VAL A 164 5.90 12.35 -7.74
N LYS A 165 4.85 11.85 -7.09
CA LYS A 165 3.49 12.43 -7.14
C LYS A 165 3.04 12.76 -5.73
N VAL A 166 2.52 13.97 -5.54
CA VAL A 166 2.17 14.52 -4.22
C VAL A 166 0.71 14.95 -4.22
N TYR A 167 -0.01 14.54 -3.18
CA TYR A 167 -1.31 15.05 -2.80
C TYR A 167 -1.21 15.75 -1.44
N ALA A 168 -2.00 16.80 -1.26
CA ALA A 168 -2.16 17.49 0.00
C ALA A 168 -3.52 17.11 0.60
N GLU A 169 -3.54 16.62 1.84
CA GLU A 169 -4.76 16.51 2.63
C GLU A 169 -5.09 17.90 3.20
N MET A 170 -6.24 18.45 2.85
CA MET A 170 -6.69 19.75 3.34
C MET A 170 -7.34 19.63 4.72
N LYS A 171 -7.17 20.64 5.58
CA LYS A 171 -7.74 20.67 6.94
C LYS A 171 -9.28 20.70 6.92
N ASP A 172 -9.88 21.42 5.98
CA ASP A 172 -11.31 21.72 6.00
C ASP A 172 -12.18 20.53 5.63
N ASN A 173 -11.80 19.80 4.57
CA ASN A 173 -12.65 18.75 3.99
C ASN A 173 -12.06 17.33 4.14
N SER A 174 -10.88 17.19 4.76
CA SER A 174 -10.11 15.92 4.81
C SER A 174 -9.95 15.23 3.44
N SER A 175 -10.13 15.98 2.36
CA SER A 175 -9.97 15.53 0.99
C SER A 175 -8.53 15.69 0.57
N ALA A 176 -8.05 14.76 -0.25
CA ALA A 176 -6.77 14.89 -0.89
C ALA A 176 -6.91 15.65 -2.20
N VAL A 177 -6.14 16.72 -2.35
CA VAL A 177 -6.05 17.52 -3.57
C VAL A 177 -4.71 17.27 -4.22
N PHE A 178 -4.68 17.15 -5.55
CA PHE A 178 -3.42 17.04 -6.28
C PHE A 178 -2.57 18.28 -5.99
N TRP A 179 -1.37 18.07 -5.46
CA TRP A 179 -0.49 19.17 -5.08
C TRP A 179 0.52 19.47 -6.18
N LYS A 180 1.26 18.43 -6.61
CA LYS A 180 2.18 18.46 -7.74
C LYS A 180 2.77 17.08 -8.02
N ASP A 181 3.48 16.98 -9.12
CA ASP A 181 4.36 15.87 -9.43
C ASP A 181 5.69 16.36 -10.03
N GLY A 182 6.60 15.42 -10.29
CA GLY A 182 7.87 15.69 -10.93
C GLY A 182 8.88 14.58 -10.69
N TYR A 183 10.16 14.91 -10.80
CA TYR A 183 11.25 13.94 -10.71
C TYR A 183 12.31 14.35 -9.71
N THR A 184 12.98 13.38 -9.10
CA THR A 184 14.13 13.64 -8.22
C THR A 184 15.33 14.16 -9.00
N ASP A 185 16.10 15.05 -8.35
CA ASP A 185 17.30 15.66 -8.93
C ASP A 185 18.51 14.70 -9.00
N LEU A 186 19.67 15.21 -9.45
CA LEU A 186 20.93 14.45 -9.53
C LEU A 186 21.47 13.94 -8.17
N VAL A 187 20.89 14.38 -7.06
CA VAL A 187 21.25 13.97 -5.70
C VAL A 187 20.06 13.29 -5.01
N GLY A 188 19.04 12.90 -5.80
CA GLY A 188 17.86 12.20 -5.35
C GLY A 188 16.90 13.04 -4.52
N ARG A 189 16.97 14.37 -4.59
CA ARG A 189 16.09 15.26 -3.83
C ARG A 189 14.87 15.69 -4.63
N PHE A 190 13.79 15.95 -3.91
CA PHE A 190 12.58 16.54 -4.45
C PHE A 190 11.96 17.46 -3.38
N ALA A 191 11.69 18.72 -3.69
CA ALA A 191 10.91 19.58 -2.81
C ALA A 191 9.46 19.14 -2.90
N TYR A 192 8.82 18.63 -1.85
CA TYR A 192 7.42 18.19 -1.92
C TYR A 192 6.45 19.31 -1.53
N ALA A 193 6.84 20.18 -0.60
CA ALA A 193 5.96 21.22 -0.07
C ALA A 193 5.96 22.53 -0.89
N LEU A 194 7.07 22.83 -1.59
CA LEU A 194 7.20 24.06 -2.36
C LEU A 194 6.50 23.95 -3.71
N VAL A 195 5.66 24.93 -4.06
CA VAL A 195 5.01 25.04 -5.37
C VAL A 195 5.42 26.37 -5.99
N SER A 196 5.83 26.35 -7.26
CA SER A 196 5.95 27.57 -8.05
C SER A 196 4.54 28.03 -8.42
N THR A 197 4.03 29.05 -7.72
CA THR A 197 2.89 29.92 -8.09
C THR A 197 1.95 29.36 -9.17
N GLY A 198 0.84 28.75 -8.77
CA GLY A 198 -0.23 28.33 -9.68
C GLY A 198 -1.13 27.21 -9.16
N ALA A 199 -0.61 26.23 -8.40
CA ALA A 199 -1.43 25.13 -7.87
C ALA A 199 -2.12 25.46 -6.52
N ALA A 200 -1.83 26.62 -5.94
CA ALA A 200 -2.41 27.09 -4.67
C ALA A 200 -3.72 27.89 -4.86
N SER A 201 -4.22 28.06 -6.09
CA SER A 201 -5.38 28.90 -6.36
C SER A 201 -6.65 28.10 -6.61
N GLU A 202 -7.33 27.69 -5.53
CA GLU A 202 -8.81 27.63 -5.46
C GLU A 202 -9.35 28.00 -4.06
N SER A 203 -8.51 28.54 -3.16
CA SER A 203 -8.98 29.09 -1.89
C SER A 203 -8.35 30.46 -1.68
N GLU A 204 -8.91 31.44 -2.39
CA GLU A 204 -8.68 32.85 -2.11
C GLU A 204 -9.36 33.23 -0.79
N SER A 205 -8.69 32.97 0.33
CA SER A 205 -8.81 33.76 1.56
C SER A 205 -7.63 33.40 2.47
N ASP A 206 -6.67 34.32 2.55
CA ASP A 206 -5.52 34.31 3.47
C ASP A 206 -4.34 33.37 3.13
N GLY A 207 -3.49 33.85 2.20
CA GLY A 207 -2.12 33.36 1.99
C GLY A 207 -2.00 32.08 1.16
N GLY A 208 -1.57 32.19 -0.10
CA GLY A 208 -1.22 31.05 -0.98
C GLY A 208 -0.05 30.23 -0.43
N GLY A 209 -0.31 29.42 0.60
CA GLY A 209 0.70 28.78 1.44
C GLY A 209 0.20 27.51 2.13
N LEU A 210 1.11 26.92 2.91
CA LEU A 210 0.95 25.63 3.61
C LEU A 210 -0.13 25.64 4.72
N GLY A 211 -0.77 26.78 4.99
CA GLY A 211 -1.68 26.98 6.13
C GLY A 211 -2.91 26.07 6.13
N GLY A 212 -3.47 25.80 4.95
CA GLY A 212 -4.64 24.91 4.77
C GLY A 212 -4.29 23.42 4.70
N VAL A 213 -3.01 23.07 4.61
CA VAL A 213 -2.58 21.67 4.46
C VAL A 213 -2.44 21.02 5.83
N LYS A 214 -3.01 19.82 5.98
CA LYS A 214 -2.89 18.98 7.18
C LYS A 214 -1.68 18.05 7.11
N ARG A 215 -1.50 17.38 5.97
CA ARG A 215 -0.35 16.51 5.67
C ARG A 215 -0.24 16.26 4.18
N PHE A 216 0.90 15.74 3.74
CA PHE A 216 1.11 15.32 2.37
C PHE A 216 1.08 13.80 2.25
N ALA A 217 0.48 13.30 1.19
CA ALA A 217 0.67 11.93 0.74
C ALA A 217 1.57 11.96 -0.48
N VAL A 218 2.64 11.17 -0.48
CA VAL A 218 3.67 11.18 -1.51
C VAL A 218 3.91 9.78 -2.03
N PHE A 219 3.72 9.60 -3.33
CA PHE A 219 4.16 8.43 -4.07
C PHE A 219 5.51 8.70 -4.71
N VAL A 220 6.42 7.74 -4.62
CA VAL A 220 7.72 7.77 -5.28
C VAL A 220 7.93 6.47 -6.03
N ASP A 221 8.24 6.56 -7.33
CA ASP A 221 8.68 5.44 -8.15
C ASP A 221 10.17 5.58 -8.47
N GLY A 222 10.97 4.63 -7.97
CA GLY A 222 12.39 4.53 -8.24
C GLY A 222 12.72 3.70 -9.48
N GLY A 223 11.73 3.15 -10.18
CA GLY A 223 11.94 2.20 -11.27
C GLY A 223 12.41 0.86 -10.73
N ARG A 224 13.71 0.56 -10.87
CA ARG A 224 14.26 -0.76 -10.49
C ARG A 224 14.28 -1.01 -8.97
N GLU A 225 14.34 0.06 -8.17
CA GLU A 225 14.31 -0.02 -6.70
C GLU A 225 12.90 -0.19 -6.13
N GLY A 226 11.87 -0.14 -7.00
CA GLY A 226 10.47 -0.23 -6.65
C GLY A 226 9.85 1.13 -6.34
N CYS A 227 8.61 1.10 -5.85
CA CYS A 227 7.85 2.31 -5.50
C CYS A 227 7.36 2.28 -4.05
N VAL A 228 7.16 3.46 -3.48
CA VAL A 228 6.75 3.65 -2.09
C VAL A 228 5.75 4.80 -1.96
N VAL A 229 4.77 4.64 -1.08
CA VAL A 229 3.85 5.69 -0.65
C VAL A 229 4.17 6.07 0.79
N LYS A 230 4.33 7.37 1.06
CA LYS A 230 4.59 7.90 2.40
C LYS A 230 3.68 9.08 2.74
N THR A 231 3.25 9.12 3.99
CA THR A 231 2.77 10.36 4.60
C THR A 231 3.96 11.25 4.97
N LEU A 232 3.97 12.51 4.53
CA LEU A 232 4.95 13.50 4.93
C LEU A 232 4.30 14.66 5.71
N PRO A 233 4.99 15.22 6.72
CA PRO A 233 4.50 16.35 7.49
C PRO A 233 4.53 17.64 6.68
N VAL A 234 3.76 18.62 7.13
CA VAL A 234 3.82 19.99 6.61
C VAL A 234 5.01 20.71 7.25
N PRO A 235 5.93 21.29 6.45
CA PRO A 235 7.04 22.08 6.99
C PRO A 235 6.56 23.21 7.90
N PRO A 236 7.34 23.55 8.94
CA PRO A 236 7.05 24.74 9.75
C PRO A 236 7.10 25.99 8.86
N VAL A 237 6.07 26.84 8.99
CA VAL A 237 5.97 28.16 8.37
C VAL A 237 6.72 29.22 9.18
#